data_AF-A0A950XBN4-F1
#
_entry.id   AF-A0A950XBN4-F1
#
_cell.length_a   1.000
_cell.length_b   1.000
_cell.length_c   1.000
_cell.angle_alpha   90.00
_cell.angle_beta   90.00
_cell.angle_gamma   90.00
#
_symmetry.space_group_name_H-M   'P 1'
#
loop_
_entity.id
_entity.type
_entity.pdbx_description
1 polymer ?
#
loop_
_entity_poly.entity_id
_entity_poly.type
_entity_poly.pdbx_seq_one_letter_code
_entity_poly.pdbx_strand_id
1 'polypeptide(L)'
;MKLLIFSALLVFGGTACLADDLGIQGAVQVGSNYIDFGQSLTGGPYTPAPGTGIFQVTSVGAGSIFATGGVTTGELGNITSLNGSPYPFVFMAFTGAGGSGDSLNATSIPNGTVGPFHLKNTSQGAEALFEVLGYIGSNTAQTFTAEFAIGFSGLTVDQLFSHLPVDGHFCANVDASGTPSACDPFPTSSSVPEPSYTAVVFAGLLAAVVACRLRKGGNRPSVKSAQA
;
A
#
# COMPACT_ATOMS: atom_id res chain seq x y z
N MET A 1 44.14 -9.80 -41.01
CA MET A 1 44.14 -9.30 -39.62
C MET A 1 42.77 -9.59 -39.01
N LYS A 2 42.69 -10.51 -38.05
CA LYS A 2 41.42 -10.86 -37.36
C LYS A 2 41.33 -10.00 -36.10
N LEU A 3 40.35 -9.10 -36.07
CA LEU A 3 40.07 -8.20 -34.96
C LEU A 3 39.25 -8.98 -33.91
N LEU A 4 39.84 -9.25 -32.75
CA LEU A 4 39.15 -9.81 -31.58
C LEU A 4 38.43 -8.67 -30.88
N ILE A 5 37.11 -8.60 -31.04
CA ILE A 5 36.25 -7.72 -30.25
C ILE A 5 36.02 -8.41 -28.90
N PHE A 6 36.72 -7.94 -27.87
CA PHE A 6 36.42 -8.27 -26.48
C PHE A 6 35.10 -7.61 -26.11
N SER A 7 34.02 -8.39 -26.04
CA SER A 7 32.78 -7.99 -25.39
C SER A 7 33.02 -7.90 -23.89
N ALA A 8 33.40 -6.71 -23.42
CA ALA A 8 33.32 -6.36 -22.01
C ALA A 8 31.84 -6.33 -21.61
N LEU A 9 31.39 -7.36 -20.92
CA LEU A 9 30.12 -7.37 -20.20
C LEU A 9 30.24 -6.35 -19.06
N LEU A 10 29.91 -5.09 -19.36
CA LEU A 10 29.63 -4.07 -18.35
C LEU A 10 28.35 -4.50 -17.62
N VAL A 11 28.54 -5.25 -16.55
CA VAL A 11 27.55 -5.33 -15.48
C VAL A 11 27.44 -3.92 -14.93
N PHE A 12 26.46 -3.16 -15.42
CA PHE A 12 25.93 -2.05 -14.67
C PHE A 12 25.45 -2.66 -13.36
N GLY A 13 26.24 -2.47 -12.30
CA GLY A 13 25.73 -2.55 -10.95
C GLY A 13 24.60 -1.54 -10.90
N GLY A 14 23.37 -2.02 -11.10
CA GLY A 14 22.20 -1.28 -10.73
C GLY A 14 22.47 -0.85 -9.30
N THR A 15 22.48 0.46 -9.07
CA THR A 15 22.19 1.00 -7.75
C THR A 15 21.04 0.16 -7.23
N ALA A 16 21.31 -0.69 -6.24
CA ALA A 16 20.25 -1.22 -5.41
C ALA A 16 19.56 0.03 -4.90
N CYS A 17 18.41 0.34 -5.48
CA CYS A 17 17.47 1.25 -4.88
C CYS A 17 17.32 0.67 -3.48
N LEU A 18 17.82 1.37 -2.46
CA LEU A 18 17.58 1.00 -1.07
C LEU A 18 16.06 0.89 -1.00
N ALA A 19 15.56 -0.34 -0.93
CA ALA A 19 14.13 -0.54 -0.84
C ALA A 19 13.74 0.09 0.50
N ASP A 20 12.77 1.02 0.48
CA ASP A 20 12.21 1.52 1.72
C ASP A 20 11.81 0.34 2.61
N ASP A 21 12.05 0.48 3.91
CA ASP A 21 11.84 -0.62 4.84
C ASP A 21 10.36 -1.02 4.92
N LEU A 22 9.45 -0.07 4.70
CA LEU A 22 8.00 -0.25 4.75
C LEU A 22 7.27 0.81 3.91
N GLY A 23 6.40 0.39 3.00
CA GLY A 23 5.42 1.25 2.33
C GLY A 23 4.03 1.07 2.93
N ILE A 24 3.29 2.16 3.11
CA ILE A 24 1.93 2.16 3.63
C ILE A 24 1.01 3.08 2.83
N GLN A 25 -0.30 2.84 2.95
CA GLN A 25 -1.33 3.68 2.36
C GLN A 25 -2.60 3.75 3.20
N GLY A 26 -3.45 4.72 2.91
CA GLY A 26 -4.79 4.80 3.48
C GLY A 26 -5.50 6.09 3.09
N ALA A 27 -6.62 6.36 3.77
CA ALA A 27 -7.39 7.57 3.55
C ALA A 27 -7.10 8.63 4.62
N VAL A 28 -7.20 9.89 4.21
CA VAL A 28 -6.88 11.04 5.05
C VAL A 28 -7.82 12.19 4.76
N GLN A 29 -8.08 13.03 5.76
CA GLN A 29 -8.70 14.33 5.62
C GLN A 29 -7.70 15.37 6.08
N VAL A 30 -7.45 16.37 5.24
CA VAL A 30 -6.56 17.49 5.54
C VAL A 30 -7.41 18.70 5.88
N GLY A 31 -7.25 19.20 7.10
CA GLY A 31 -7.87 20.43 7.57
C GLY A 31 -6.91 21.63 7.50
N SER A 32 -7.35 22.78 8.02
CA SER A 32 -6.54 24.01 8.09
C SER A 32 -5.29 23.88 8.97
N ASN A 33 -5.31 22.98 9.95
CA ASN A 33 -4.29 22.84 10.98
C ASN A 33 -4.25 21.42 11.58
N TYR A 34 -4.86 20.44 10.92
CA TYR A 34 -4.92 19.06 11.40
C TYR A 34 -4.89 18.08 10.22
N ILE A 35 -4.52 16.84 10.53
CA ILE A 35 -4.63 15.69 9.64
C ILE A 35 -5.39 14.61 10.38
N ASP A 36 -6.52 14.17 9.82
CA ASP A 36 -7.30 13.06 10.37
C ASP A 36 -7.22 11.85 9.44
N PHE A 37 -6.90 10.67 9.99
CA PHE A 37 -6.86 9.44 9.22
C PHE A 37 -8.22 8.73 9.24
N GLY A 38 -8.59 8.15 8.10
CA GLY A 38 -9.90 7.49 7.94
C GLY A 38 -9.98 6.13 8.63
N GLN A 39 -11.18 5.74 9.07
CA GLN A 39 -11.46 4.39 9.61
C GLN A 39 -11.57 3.30 8.51
N SER A 40 -11.32 3.65 7.25
CA SER A 40 -11.39 2.77 6.08
C SER A 40 -10.33 3.22 5.06
N LEU A 41 -9.76 2.27 4.31
CA LEU A 41 -8.73 2.54 3.30
C LEU A 41 -9.24 3.39 2.14
N THR A 42 -10.55 3.35 1.86
CA THR A 42 -11.17 4.09 0.76
C THR A 42 -11.77 5.43 1.20
N GLY A 43 -11.55 5.82 2.45
CA GLY A 43 -12.27 6.91 3.09
C GLY A 43 -13.44 6.41 3.95
N GLY A 44 -13.82 7.20 4.94
CA GLY A 44 -14.81 6.84 5.94
C GLY A 44 -15.03 7.97 6.94
N PRO A 45 -15.62 7.71 8.12
CA PRO A 45 -15.64 8.71 9.16
C PRO A 45 -14.21 9.08 9.56
N TYR A 46 -13.93 10.38 9.59
CA TYR A 46 -12.68 10.94 10.09
C TYR A 46 -12.88 11.34 11.55
N THR A 47 -12.04 10.80 12.43
CA THR A 47 -12.10 11.13 13.86
C THR A 47 -11.15 12.29 14.12
N PRO A 48 -11.64 13.41 14.67
CA PRO A 48 -10.79 14.55 15.01
C PRO A 48 -9.63 14.14 15.91
N ALA A 49 -8.45 14.65 15.62
CA ALA A 49 -7.28 14.47 16.46
C ALA A 49 -7.51 14.94 17.93
N PRO A 50 -6.97 14.22 18.95
CA PRO A 50 -6.38 12.91 18.83
C PRO A 50 -7.47 11.88 18.51
N GLY A 51 -7.28 11.23 17.38
CA GLY A 51 -8.13 10.19 16.81
C GLY A 51 -7.21 9.15 16.20
N THR A 52 -7.76 8.00 15.84
CA THR A 52 -7.00 6.96 15.13
C THR A 52 -7.70 6.66 13.82
N GLY A 53 -6.96 6.39 12.77
CA GLY A 53 -7.46 5.78 11.54
C GLY A 53 -6.73 4.48 11.27
N ILE A 54 -6.93 3.93 10.07
CA ILE A 54 -6.26 2.70 9.63
C ILE A 54 -5.31 2.98 8.48
N PHE A 55 -4.27 2.16 8.38
CA PHE A 55 -3.41 2.08 7.21
C PHE A 55 -3.28 0.62 6.76
N GLN A 56 -2.86 0.43 5.50
CA GLN A 56 -2.48 -0.85 4.95
C GLN A 56 -1.02 -0.81 4.50
N VAL A 57 -0.29 -1.89 4.79
CA VAL A 57 1.07 -2.11 4.29
C VAL A 57 1.04 -2.47 2.81
N THR A 58 1.71 -1.68 1.98
CA THR A 58 1.79 -1.89 0.52
C THR A 58 3.07 -2.61 0.12
N SER A 59 4.15 -2.42 0.86
CA SER A 59 5.45 -3.08 0.64
C SER A 59 6.20 -3.24 1.95
N VAL A 60 7.08 -4.24 2.02
CA VAL A 60 8.02 -4.43 3.13
C VAL A 60 9.38 -4.80 2.55
N GLY A 61 10.41 -4.06 2.93
CA GLY A 61 11.78 -4.31 2.51
C GLY A 61 12.28 -5.66 3.05
N ALA A 62 12.81 -6.52 2.17
CA ALA A 62 13.35 -7.81 2.62
C ALA A 62 14.57 -7.60 3.53
N GLY A 63 14.52 -8.19 4.73
CA GLY A 63 15.57 -8.02 5.74
C GLY A 63 15.47 -6.72 6.55
N SER A 64 14.44 -5.91 6.34
CA SER A 64 14.17 -4.75 7.20
C SER A 64 13.80 -5.16 8.61
N ILE A 65 13.84 -4.20 9.55
CA ILE A 65 13.36 -4.42 10.91
C ILE A 65 11.87 -4.81 10.94
N PHE A 66 11.06 -4.27 10.02
CA PHE A 66 9.64 -4.59 9.91
C PHE A 66 9.43 -6.01 9.38
N ALA A 67 10.16 -6.43 8.33
CA ALA A 67 10.10 -7.80 7.82
C ALA A 67 10.56 -8.81 8.89
N THR A 68 11.61 -8.48 9.64
CA THR A 68 12.12 -9.30 10.75
C THR A 68 11.11 -9.37 11.91
N GLY A 69 10.39 -8.28 12.14
CA GLY A 69 9.27 -8.19 13.09
C GLY A 69 8.00 -8.91 12.63
N GLY A 70 7.98 -9.49 11.42
CA GLY A 70 6.86 -10.28 10.90
C GLY A 70 5.85 -9.48 10.06
N VAL A 71 6.04 -8.17 9.88
CA VAL A 71 5.15 -7.33 9.07
C VAL A 71 5.10 -7.85 7.64
N THR A 72 3.89 -7.96 7.09
CA THR A 72 3.66 -8.45 5.72
C THR A 72 2.85 -7.49 4.88
N THR A 73 3.06 -7.52 3.56
CA THR A 73 2.20 -6.78 2.62
C THR A 73 0.73 -7.18 2.77
N GLY A 74 -0.16 -6.20 2.74
CA GLY A 74 -1.59 -6.36 2.95
C GLY A 74 -2.03 -6.28 4.40
N GLU A 75 -1.10 -6.28 5.34
CA GLU A 75 -1.38 -6.11 6.76
C GLU A 75 -1.98 -4.74 7.06
N LEU A 76 -2.86 -4.69 8.07
CA LEU A 76 -3.46 -3.46 8.56
C LEU A 76 -2.78 -2.99 9.84
N GLY A 77 -2.87 -1.69 10.09
CA GLY A 77 -2.49 -1.10 11.36
C GLY A 77 -3.32 0.14 11.67
N ASN A 78 -3.11 0.67 12.87
CA ASN A 78 -3.71 1.90 13.33
C ASN A 78 -2.70 3.04 13.21
N ILE A 79 -3.17 4.22 12.80
CA ILE A 79 -2.37 5.43 12.67
C ILE A 79 -3.06 6.59 13.42
N THR A 80 -2.29 7.37 14.18
CA THR A 80 -2.83 8.45 15.02
C THR A 80 -2.92 9.77 14.25
N SER A 81 -4.12 10.37 14.24
CA SER A 81 -4.40 11.70 13.67
C SER A 81 -3.58 12.81 14.35
N LEU A 82 -3.26 13.87 13.62
CA LEU A 82 -2.31 14.91 14.02
C LEU A 82 -2.99 16.25 14.31
N ASN A 83 -2.90 16.74 15.55
CA ASN A 83 -3.25 18.14 15.92
C ASN A 83 -2.46 18.73 17.10
N GLY A 84 -1.19 18.35 17.28
CA GLY A 84 -0.36 18.87 18.37
C GLY A 84 -0.40 18.02 19.65
N SER A 85 -0.54 16.70 19.50
CA SER A 85 -0.31 15.77 20.60
C SER A 85 1.09 15.97 21.21
N PRO A 86 1.25 15.87 22.54
CA PRO A 86 2.56 15.96 23.15
C PRO A 86 3.45 14.78 22.70
N TYR A 87 4.68 15.07 22.34
CA TYR A 87 5.67 14.06 22.00
C TYR A 87 6.34 13.47 23.26
N PRO A 88 6.80 12.19 23.22
CA PRO A 88 6.51 11.22 22.17
C PRO A 88 5.10 10.63 22.30
N PHE A 89 4.54 10.15 21.19
CA PHE A 89 3.27 9.40 21.20
C PHE A 89 3.30 8.25 20.20
N VAL A 90 2.45 7.25 20.40
CA VAL A 90 2.29 6.13 19.46
C VAL A 90 1.65 6.65 18.18
N PHE A 91 2.44 6.72 17.12
CA PHE A 91 2.00 7.21 15.82
C PHE A 91 1.43 6.10 14.96
N MET A 92 2.08 4.94 14.90
CA MET A 92 1.58 3.77 14.19
C MET A 92 1.74 2.49 15.03
N ALA A 93 0.81 1.57 14.86
CA ALA A 93 0.90 0.22 15.42
C ALA A 93 0.26 -0.78 14.45
N PHE A 94 0.91 -1.92 14.24
CA PHE A 94 0.38 -3.01 13.41
C PHE A 94 -0.67 -3.79 14.18
N THR A 95 -1.73 -4.25 13.49
CA THR A 95 -2.84 -4.99 14.13
C THR A 95 -3.07 -6.37 13.50
N GLY A 96 -2.30 -6.74 12.47
CA GLY A 96 -2.38 -8.05 11.84
C GLY A 96 -1.70 -9.15 12.66
N ALA A 97 -2.02 -10.40 12.33
CA ALA A 97 -1.45 -11.58 12.98
C ALA A 97 0.06 -11.77 12.69
N GLY A 98 0.58 -11.11 11.65
CA GLY A 98 2.01 -11.09 11.34
C GLY A 98 2.76 -9.93 12.01
N GLY A 99 2.06 -8.88 12.44
CA GLY A 99 2.65 -7.57 12.72
C GLY A 99 3.77 -7.55 13.73
N SER A 100 4.64 -6.56 13.54
CA SER A 100 5.60 -6.13 14.55
C SER A 100 4.85 -5.80 15.85
N GLY A 101 5.20 -6.48 16.93
CA GLY A 101 4.74 -6.11 18.28
C GLY A 101 5.22 -4.73 18.73
N ASP A 102 6.16 -4.14 17.98
CA ASP A 102 6.69 -2.81 18.21
C ASP A 102 5.87 -1.73 17.49
N SER A 103 5.51 -0.69 18.23
CA SER A 103 4.88 0.52 17.71
C SER A 103 5.92 1.51 17.16
N LEU A 104 5.50 2.38 16.25
CA LEU A 104 6.31 3.51 15.81
C LEU A 104 5.89 4.74 16.61
N ASN A 105 6.81 5.25 17.42
CA ASN A 105 6.56 6.38 18.30
C ASN A 105 7.12 7.65 17.67
N ALA A 106 6.24 8.59 17.33
CA ALA A 106 6.66 9.89 16.83
C ALA A 106 7.30 10.70 17.96
N THR A 107 8.41 11.36 17.66
CA THR A 107 9.12 12.29 18.54
C THR A 107 9.09 13.71 18.01
N SER A 108 8.91 13.88 16.70
CA SER A 108 8.79 15.17 16.04
C SER A 108 8.07 15.04 14.70
N ILE A 109 7.30 16.07 14.36
CA ILE A 109 6.77 16.30 13.02
C ILE A 109 7.20 17.73 12.69
N PRO A 110 8.20 17.91 11.82
CA PRO A 110 8.66 19.23 11.43
C PRO A 110 7.51 20.09 10.92
N ASN A 111 7.53 21.38 11.28
CA ASN A 111 6.52 22.31 10.78
C ASN A 111 6.72 22.52 9.28
N GLY A 112 5.61 22.42 8.54
CA GLY A 112 5.54 22.73 7.13
C GLY A 112 5.25 24.19 6.85
N THR A 113 4.92 24.48 5.58
CA THR A 113 4.49 25.81 5.15
C THR A 113 3.12 26.17 5.70
N VAL A 114 2.26 25.18 5.93
CA VAL A 114 0.99 25.33 6.66
C VAL A 114 0.81 24.16 7.62
N GLY A 115 0.81 24.43 8.93
CA GLY A 115 0.72 23.37 9.93
C GLY A 115 1.87 22.36 9.79
N PRO A 116 1.62 21.04 9.83
CA PRO A 116 2.67 20.03 9.67
C PRO A 116 3.06 19.77 8.21
N PHE A 117 2.46 20.40 7.20
CA PHE A 117 2.65 20.03 5.80
C PHE A 117 3.23 21.12 4.90
N HIS A 118 4.04 20.69 3.94
CA HIS A 118 4.46 21.45 2.77
C HIS A 118 3.49 21.18 1.63
N LEU A 119 3.01 22.25 0.99
CA LEU A 119 2.13 22.13 -0.17
C LEU A 119 2.88 22.53 -1.42
N LYS A 120 2.75 21.73 -2.48
CA LYS A 120 3.29 22.04 -3.80
C LYS A 120 2.27 21.72 -4.89
N ASN A 121 2.31 22.50 -5.97
CA ASN A 121 1.59 22.15 -7.19
C ASN A 121 2.40 21.12 -7.98
N THR A 122 1.72 20.15 -8.56
CA THR A 122 2.26 19.15 -9.49
C THR A 122 1.53 19.24 -10.83
N SER A 123 1.95 18.46 -11.82
CA SER A 123 1.20 18.33 -13.07
C SER A 123 -0.16 17.61 -12.91
N GLN A 124 -0.37 16.88 -11.82
CA GLN A 124 -1.57 16.08 -11.57
C GLN A 124 -2.55 16.73 -10.58
N GLY A 125 -2.12 17.77 -9.86
CA GLY A 125 -2.90 18.45 -8.84
C GLY A 125 -2.02 19.02 -7.73
N ALA A 126 -2.57 19.16 -6.53
CA ALA A 126 -1.84 19.63 -5.35
C ALA A 126 -1.35 18.43 -4.55
N GLU A 127 -0.18 18.57 -3.95
CA GLU A 127 0.42 17.55 -3.10
C GLU A 127 0.73 18.15 -1.73
N ALA A 128 0.32 17.46 -0.67
CA ALA A 128 0.72 17.78 0.70
C ALA A 128 1.74 16.75 1.17
N LEU A 129 2.87 17.23 1.70
CA LEU A 129 3.97 16.43 2.20
C LEU A 129 4.23 16.73 3.67
N PHE A 130 4.45 15.70 4.47
CA PHE A 130 4.95 15.87 5.84
C PHE A 130 5.84 14.71 6.25
N GLU A 131 6.76 14.99 7.16
CA GLU A 131 7.69 14.02 7.70
C GLU A 131 7.35 13.69 9.14
N VAL A 132 7.59 12.44 9.54
CA VAL A 132 7.50 12.00 10.93
C VAL A 132 8.83 11.39 11.32
N LEU A 133 9.41 11.93 12.39
CA LEU A 133 10.62 11.41 13.02
C LEU A 133 10.23 10.66 14.29
N GLY A 134 10.90 9.56 14.56
CA GLY A 134 10.53 8.75 15.72
C GLY A 134 11.48 7.61 16.04
N TYR A 135 11.02 6.70 16.88
CA TYR A 135 11.69 5.45 17.21
C TYR A 135 10.74 4.25 17.21
N ILE A 136 11.32 3.06 17.07
CA ILE A 136 10.61 1.79 16.95
C ILE A 136 10.59 1.07 18.31
N GLY A 137 9.41 0.59 18.69
CA GLY A 137 9.17 -0.18 19.91
C GLY A 137 9.51 0.61 21.16
N SER A 138 10.16 -0.05 22.12
CA SER A 138 10.69 0.59 23.33
C SER A 138 12.14 1.07 23.19
N ASN A 139 12.79 0.84 22.04
CA ASN A 139 14.21 1.14 21.85
C ASN A 139 14.40 2.50 21.16
N THR A 140 14.66 3.54 21.95
CA THR A 140 14.86 4.91 21.43
C THR A 140 16.10 5.08 20.55
N ALA A 141 17.00 4.08 20.50
CA ALA A 141 18.16 4.10 19.60
C ALA A 141 17.81 3.59 18.18
N GLN A 142 16.68 2.91 17.99
CA GLN A 142 16.18 2.49 16.69
C GLN A 142 15.25 3.56 16.15
N THR A 143 15.81 4.51 15.41
CA THR A 143 15.06 5.64 14.86
C THR A 143 14.42 5.27 13.53
N PHE A 144 13.36 6.00 13.16
CA PHE A 144 12.81 5.98 11.81
C PHE A 144 12.52 7.40 11.32
N THR A 145 12.51 7.52 10.00
CA THR A 145 11.93 8.67 9.29
C THR A 145 10.84 8.15 8.38
N ALA A 146 9.68 8.80 8.40
CA ALA A 146 8.58 8.49 7.50
C ALA A 146 8.19 9.73 6.71
N GLU A 147 8.10 9.64 5.38
CA GLU A 147 7.60 10.71 4.52
C GLU A 147 6.22 10.31 4.03
N PHE A 148 5.24 11.16 4.33
CA PHE A 148 3.86 11.01 3.89
C PHE A 148 3.58 11.97 2.75
N ALA A 149 2.96 11.46 1.69
CA ALA A 149 2.49 12.24 0.56
C ALA A 149 0.97 12.05 0.39
N ILE A 150 0.26 13.15 0.17
CA ILE A 150 -1.19 13.19 -0.04
C ILE A 150 -1.47 13.92 -1.35
N GLY A 151 -2.21 13.25 -2.24
CA GLY A 151 -2.48 13.73 -3.59
C GLY A 151 -3.91 14.24 -3.73
N PHE A 152 -4.06 15.47 -4.23
CA PHE A 152 -5.35 16.10 -4.50
C PHE A 152 -5.49 16.36 -6.00
N SER A 153 -5.96 15.36 -6.73
CA SER A 153 -6.02 15.42 -8.19
C SER A 153 -6.97 16.54 -8.66
N GLY A 154 -6.50 17.31 -9.65
CA GLY A 154 -7.30 18.38 -10.26
C GLY A 154 -7.48 19.66 -9.42
N LEU A 155 -6.89 19.73 -8.23
CA LEU A 155 -6.85 20.95 -7.41
C LEU A 155 -5.47 21.61 -7.48
N THR A 156 -5.41 22.94 -7.51
CA THR A 156 -4.17 23.67 -7.17
C THR A 156 -4.06 23.86 -5.66
N VAL A 157 -2.89 24.24 -5.16
CA VAL A 157 -2.69 24.58 -3.74
C VAL A 157 -3.67 25.67 -3.29
N ASP A 158 -3.89 26.71 -4.11
CA ASP A 158 -4.85 27.78 -3.78
C ASP A 158 -6.29 27.26 -3.70
N GLN A 159 -6.67 26.37 -4.62
CA GLN A 159 -7.98 25.73 -4.58
C GLN A 159 -8.12 24.81 -3.37
N LEU A 160 -7.09 24.05 -3.01
CA LEU A 160 -7.09 23.18 -1.84
C LEU A 160 -7.43 23.97 -0.57
N PHE A 161 -6.81 25.14 -0.37
CA PHE A 161 -7.10 26.00 0.78
C PHE A 161 -8.56 26.46 0.86
N SER A 162 -9.15 26.80 -0.29
CA SER A 162 -10.55 27.24 -0.33
C SER A 162 -11.57 26.13 -0.06
N HIS A 163 -11.16 24.86 -0.12
CA HIS A 163 -12.02 23.70 0.05
C HIS A 163 -11.81 22.94 1.36
N LEU A 164 -10.90 23.38 2.25
CA LEU A 164 -10.63 22.68 3.50
C LEU A 164 -11.89 22.56 4.40
N PRO A 165 -12.11 21.40 5.05
CA PRO A 165 -11.29 20.19 4.96
C PRO A 165 -11.51 19.41 3.65
N VAL A 166 -10.44 18.80 3.12
CA VAL A 166 -10.47 18.01 1.88
C VAL A 166 -10.02 16.59 2.15
N ASP A 167 -10.79 15.64 1.66
CA ASP A 167 -10.48 14.21 1.73
C ASP A 167 -9.51 13.82 0.61
N GLY A 168 -8.61 12.90 0.92
CA GLY A 168 -7.60 12.40 0.00
C GLY A 168 -7.15 10.98 0.37
N HIS A 169 -6.21 10.50 -0.44
CA HIS A 169 -5.51 9.26 -0.18
C HIS A 169 -4.04 9.61 0.11
N PHE A 170 -3.48 8.97 1.13
CA PHE A 170 -2.07 9.10 1.44
C PHE A 170 -1.32 7.83 1.03
N CYS A 171 -0.07 8.03 0.68
CA CYS A 171 0.95 6.99 0.73
C CYS A 171 2.05 7.47 1.68
N ALA A 172 2.83 6.54 2.22
CA ALA A 172 4.06 6.88 2.91
C ALA A 172 5.07 5.76 2.79
N ASN A 173 6.34 6.16 2.84
CA ASN A 173 7.45 5.23 3.01
C ASN A 173 8.12 5.50 4.36
N VAL A 174 8.44 4.43 5.07
CA VAL A 174 9.14 4.46 6.36
C VAL A 174 10.50 3.82 6.17
N ASP A 175 11.53 4.54 6.57
CA ASP A 175 12.91 4.11 6.51
C ASP A 175 13.51 4.14 7.94
N ALA A 176 14.00 2.98 8.41
CA ALA A 176 14.70 2.86 9.68
C ALA A 176 16.21 3.08 9.54
N SER A 177 16.71 3.25 8.32
CA SER A 177 18.12 3.39 7.96
C SER A 177 18.51 4.80 7.49
N GLY A 178 17.54 5.66 7.15
CA GLY A 178 17.82 6.97 6.59
C GLY A 178 16.61 7.81 6.20
N THR A 179 16.75 8.53 5.10
CA THR A 179 15.70 9.35 4.46
C THR A 179 14.85 8.47 3.53
N PRO A 180 13.54 8.35 3.78
CA PRO A 180 12.65 7.56 2.94
C PRO A 180 12.58 8.11 1.51
N SER A 181 12.29 7.23 0.56
CA SER A 181 12.00 7.64 -0.81
C SER A 181 10.57 8.19 -0.93
N ALA A 182 10.37 9.13 -1.85
CA ALA A 182 9.04 9.67 -2.11
C ALA A 182 8.13 8.60 -2.71
N CYS A 183 6.93 8.44 -2.14
CA CYS A 183 5.88 7.63 -2.74
C CYS A 183 5.03 8.49 -3.70
N ASP A 184 4.38 7.86 -4.69
CA ASP A 184 3.45 8.56 -5.59
C ASP A 184 2.04 8.58 -5.00
N PRO A 185 1.51 9.75 -4.59
CA PRO A 185 0.20 9.84 -3.97
C PRO A 185 -0.95 9.92 -4.99
N PHE A 186 -0.65 9.92 -6.29
CA PHE A 186 -1.64 9.91 -7.36
C PHE A 186 -1.68 8.52 -8.01
N PRO A 187 -2.36 7.52 -7.40
CA PRO A 187 -2.40 6.18 -7.96
C PRO A 187 -2.92 6.25 -9.41
N THR A 188 -2.06 5.90 -10.35
CA THR A 188 -2.39 5.80 -11.77
C THR A 188 -3.27 4.57 -11.96
N SER A 189 -4.58 4.73 -11.74
CA SER A 189 -5.62 3.70 -11.90
C SER A 189 -5.42 2.40 -11.09
N SER A 190 -6.18 2.30 -10.00
CA SER A 190 -6.70 1.08 -9.36
C SER A 190 -6.17 -0.26 -9.92
N SER A 191 -5.07 -0.76 -9.35
CA SER A 191 -4.77 -2.20 -9.35
C SER A 191 -5.16 -2.84 -8.02
N VAL A 192 -6.18 -2.31 -7.33
CA VAL A 192 -6.92 -3.13 -6.38
C VAL A 192 -7.50 -4.27 -7.23
N PRO A 193 -7.13 -5.54 -7.01
CA PRO A 193 -7.86 -6.61 -7.65
C PRO A 193 -9.27 -6.50 -7.08
N GLU A 194 -10.24 -6.06 -7.89
CA GLU A 194 -11.62 -6.28 -7.53
C GLU A 194 -11.76 -7.76 -7.17
N PRO A 195 -12.41 -8.14 -6.06
CA PRO A 195 -12.80 -9.53 -5.89
C PRO A 195 -13.57 -9.86 -7.16
N SER A 196 -13.00 -10.76 -7.97
CA SER A 196 -13.69 -11.28 -9.12
C SER A 196 -14.92 -11.94 -8.53
N TYR A 197 -16.03 -11.22 -8.54
CA TYR A 197 -17.34 -11.79 -8.31
C TYR A 197 -17.42 -12.88 -9.36
N THR A 198 -17.23 -14.12 -8.90
CA THR A 198 -17.58 -15.35 -9.58
C THR A 198 -19.02 -15.17 -10.01
N ALA A 199 -19.21 -14.62 -11.20
CA ALA A 199 -20.48 -14.62 -11.89
C ALA A 199 -20.71 -16.08 -12.26
N VAL A 200 -21.46 -16.73 -11.39
CA VAL A 200 -22.19 -17.98 -11.61
C VAL A 200 -23.11 -17.78 -12.81
N VAL A 201 -22.54 -17.75 -14.02
CA VAL A 201 -23.20 -17.87 -15.32
C VAL A 201 -22.07 -18.31 -16.27
N PHE A 202 -21.77 -19.59 -16.44
CA PHE A 202 -22.52 -20.49 -17.29
C PHE A 202 -22.32 -21.94 -16.85
N ALA A 203 -23.37 -22.52 -16.29
CA ALA A 203 -23.64 -23.95 -16.25
C ALA A 203 -23.87 -24.56 -17.66
N GLY A 204 -23.04 -24.19 -18.66
CA GLY A 204 -23.31 -24.43 -20.07
C GLY A 204 -22.25 -25.22 -20.84
N LEU A 205 -21.05 -25.45 -20.30
CA LEU A 205 -19.96 -26.09 -21.06
C LEU A 205 -19.52 -27.47 -20.52
N LEU A 206 -20.21 -28.02 -19.52
CA LEU A 206 -19.97 -29.40 -19.06
C LEU A 206 -21.03 -30.40 -19.59
N ALA A 207 -22.18 -29.92 -20.09
CA ALA A 207 -23.21 -30.77 -20.69
C ALA A 207 -22.90 -31.19 -22.15
N ALA A 208 -22.09 -30.41 -22.88
CA ALA A 208 -21.75 -30.71 -24.28
C ALA A 208 -20.66 -31.80 -24.44
N VAL A 209 -19.80 -31.98 -23.43
CA VAL A 209 -18.72 -32.99 -23.49
C VAL A 209 -19.23 -34.39 -23.09
N VAL A 210 -20.28 -34.49 -22.27
CA VAL A 210 -20.88 -35.78 -21.88
C VAL A 210 -21.88 -36.30 -22.92
N ALA A 211 -22.60 -35.42 -23.63
CA ALA A 211 -23.53 -35.83 -24.69
C ALA A 211 -22.84 -36.35 -25.97
N CYS A 212 -21.60 -35.93 -26.25
CA CYS A 212 -20.82 -36.42 -27.41
C CYS A 212 -20.12 -37.77 -27.17
N ARG A 213 -19.99 -38.25 -25.91
CA ARG A 213 -19.40 -39.57 -25.63
C ARG A 213 -20.40 -40.72 -25.48
N LEU A 214 -21.70 -40.46 -25.42
CA LEU A 214 -22.74 -41.51 -25.30
C LEU A 214 -23.41 -41.91 -26.63
N ARG A 215 -23.06 -41.28 -27.77
CA ARG A 215 -23.68 -41.58 -29.08
C ARG A 215 -22.80 -42.36 -30.06
N LYS A 216 -21.77 -43.06 -29.56
CA LYS A 216 -20.92 -43.99 -30.33
C LYS A 216 -20.92 -45.44 -29.81
N GLY A 217 -21.94 -45.81 -29.02
CA GLY A 217 -22.28 -47.20 -28.69
C GLY A 217 -23.54 -47.62 -29.44
N GLY A 218 -23.40 -48.10 -30.67
CA GLY A 218 -24.52 -48.50 -31.52
C GLY A 218 -24.25 -49.78 -32.30
N ASN A 219 -24.49 -50.92 -31.65
CA ASN A 219 -24.90 -52.22 -32.17
C ASN A 219 -24.04 -52.97 -33.21
N ARG A 220 -23.46 -54.08 -32.75
CA ARG A 220 -23.69 -55.44 -33.33
C ARG A 220 -23.61 -56.51 -32.24
N PRO A 221 -24.70 -57.23 -31.90
CA PRO A 221 -24.58 -58.48 -31.18
C PRO A 221 -24.24 -59.61 -32.16
N SER A 222 -23.11 -60.28 -31.89
CA SER A 222 -22.70 -61.52 -32.54
C SER A 222 -23.52 -62.69 -31.96
N VAL A 223 -24.03 -63.49 -32.89
CA VAL A 223 -24.64 -64.81 -32.70
C VAL A 223 -23.68 -65.75 -31.94
N LYS A 224 -24.20 -66.47 -30.94
CA LYS A 224 -23.90 -67.89 -30.66
C LYS A 224 -24.73 -68.42 -29.48
N SER A 225 -25.64 -69.34 -29.76
CA SER A 225 -26.10 -70.35 -28.79
C SER A 225 -26.33 -71.65 -29.58
N ALA A 226 -25.47 -72.63 -29.33
CA ALA A 226 -25.64 -74.02 -29.72
C ALA A 226 -24.85 -74.88 -28.72
N GLN A 227 -25.58 -75.37 -27.72
CA GLN A 227 -25.44 -76.60 -26.93
C GLN A 227 -26.72 -76.59 -26.06
N ALA A 228 -27.65 -77.53 -26.11
CA ALA A 228 -27.60 -78.95 -26.50
C ALA A 228 -28.60 -79.31 -27.61
#